data_AF-A0A660LF57-F1
#
_entry.id   AF-A0A660LF57-F1
#
_cell.length_a   1.000
_cell.length_b   1.000
_cell.length_c   1.000
_cell.angle_alpha   90.00
_cell.angle_beta   90.00
_cell.angle_gamma   90.00
#
_symmetry.space_group_name_H-M   'P 1'
#
loop_
_entity.id
_entity.type
_entity.pdbx_description
1 polymer ?
#
loop_
_entity_poly.entity_id
_entity_poly.type
_entity_poly.pdbx_seq_one_letter_code
_entity_poly.pdbx_strand_id
1 'polypeptide(L)'
;MSLRSKVMGAAVAAALVGCAVPAAASAEPNVDAAVAAFKDLGLTPLTTMPSGRVVSPTVGSADNFGYRTYDQINQELANLASANPSLVTLKTAPRKSVEGREIKYVEIANNVGAYDGRPVYFMMGSIHGDEWAAGEHTLEFIYDVINTSKTNAKVKALLDKVRMIVIPVVNVDGWVRNRRANCGGITPPPAGSTCATTGTDMNRNYPFGWGSNIGVSFAARGLGPGSEPEVQNTMDIVKNNQVVALLTNHNNSHAFFYPGLEVAAGFPADLDSIRGLSVAMANATNNGYTNVRDSAHDYETSGETIDWSYYATRGFAVTPETVGGSTTCNRASATNKAGKAPNYVNCTTGDYTGYVPDDAAADIKAAYGGHAMRDAFYQSLVYSTIASGHSVINGTAPAGYTLKVTKDFNLYTNTIRLNTTPASFSPPQAIPTHLESWMQVPANGKFSFHVNPSVRPVPPYRAEGMVPGPSGYYQESWTLTCSKPDGTVVDTKTVLVDKGQTTDLSLCTEGTVGGSVPATLALTLGAPATFGAFTPGVDAEYTASTDATVISTAGDATLSVADTGANPGYLTNGAFTLAKPLQGLGVVKTWTAPTSNEKVPVTFKQAIGKTDALRTGTYSKTLTFTLSTTNP
;
A
#
# COMPACT_ATOMS: atom_id res chain seq x y z
N MET A 1 -15.38 59.88 -35.73
CA MET A 1 -14.47 60.82 -35.03
C MET A 1 -14.39 60.39 -33.57
N SER A 2 -13.29 60.33 -32.85
CA SER A 2 -11.84 60.29 -33.07
C SER A 2 -11.24 60.01 -31.68
N LEU A 3 -10.03 59.45 -31.63
CA LEU A 3 -9.16 59.29 -30.43
C LEU A 3 -9.55 58.23 -29.38
N ARG A 4 -9.00 57.01 -29.56
CA ARG A 4 -8.09 56.36 -28.58
C ARG A 4 -7.61 55.02 -29.15
N SER A 5 -6.65 55.10 -30.06
CA SER A 5 -5.86 53.97 -30.55
C SER A 5 -4.44 54.48 -30.78
N LYS A 6 -3.55 54.28 -29.80
CA LYS A 6 -2.07 54.41 -29.81
C LYS A 6 -1.63 54.79 -28.41
N VAL A 7 -1.34 53.79 -27.57
CA VAL A 7 -0.22 53.67 -26.61
C VAL A 7 -0.49 52.36 -25.84
N MET A 8 -0.02 51.25 -26.40
CA MET A 8 0.28 49.94 -25.76
C MET A 8 0.42 48.91 -26.89
N GLY A 9 1.36 49.14 -27.80
CA GLY A 9 1.63 48.29 -28.96
C GLY A 9 3.11 47.95 -29.12
N ALA A 10 3.92 48.04 -28.05
CA ALA A 10 5.38 47.89 -28.16
C ALA A 10 6.04 47.08 -27.03
N ALA A 11 5.29 46.31 -26.23
CA ALA A 11 5.87 45.50 -25.14
C ALA A 11 5.38 44.03 -25.08
N VAL A 12 4.63 43.54 -26.08
CA VAL A 12 4.13 42.15 -26.10
C VAL A 12 4.53 41.43 -27.40
N ALA A 13 5.74 41.68 -27.88
CA ALA A 13 6.28 41.00 -29.06
C ALA A 13 7.72 40.48 -28.87
N ALA A 14 8.24 40.47 -27.63
CA ALA A 14 9.63 40.12 -27.35
C ALA A 14 9.82 39.08 -26.20
N ALA A 15 8.87 38.17 -26.02
CA ALA A 15 9.05 37.01 -25.11
C ALA A 15 8.47 35.69 -25.64
N LEU A 16 8.20 35.58 -26.95
CA LEU A 16 7.80 34.32 -27.62
C LEU A 16 8.98 33.61 -28.30
N VAL A 17 10.22 34.00 -27.98
CA VAL A 17 11.42 33.36 -28.50
C VAL A 17 12.02 32.48 -27.40
N GLY A 18 11.79 31.17 -27.52
CA GLY A 18 12.71 30.17 -26.94
C GLY A 18 12.26 29.45 -25.66
N CYS A 19 11.08 28.83 -25.64
CA CYS A 19 10.90 27.55 -24.94
C CYS A 19 10.20 26.58 -25.89
N ALA A 20 10.94 26.16 -26.92
CA ALA A 20 10.58 24.93 -27.59
C ALA A 20 10.60 23.82 -26.54
N VAL A 21 9.54 23.01 -26.47
CA VAL A 21 9.59 21.70 -25.80
C VAL A 21 10.84 20.99 -26.35
N PRO A 22 11.81 20.58 -25.51
CA PRO A 22 13.06 20.01 -26.01
C PRO A 22 12.78 18.84 -26.97
N ALA A 23 13.45 18.81 -28.12
CA ALA A 23 13.22 17.80 -29.15
C ALA A 23 13.55 16.38 -28.64
N ALA A 24 12.68 15.42 -28.98
CA ALA A 24 12.71 13.96 -28.73
C ALA A 24 13.15 13.53 -27.31
N ALA A 25 12.24 12.85 -26.59
CA ALA A 25 12.58 12.18 -25.35
C ALA A 25 13.80 11.27 -25.56
N SER A 26 14.77 11.34 -24.65
CA SER A 26 15.72 10.26 -24.44
C SER A 26 14.97 8.92 -24.41
N ALA A 27 15.60 7.84 -24.87
CA ALA A 27 15.04 6.51 -24.68
C ALA A 27 14.90 6.26 -23.17
N GLU A 28 13.66 6.21 -22.68
CA GLU A 28 13.34 5.98 -21.28
C GLU A 28 13.09 4.46 -21.11
N PRO A 29 13.99 3.71 -20.44
CA PRO A 29 13.94 2.25 -20.45
C PRO A 29 12.62 1.66 -19.92
N ASN A 30 11.97 2.35 -18.97
CA ASN A 30 10.67 1.96 -18.45
C ASN A 30 9.54 2.18 -19.48
N VAL A 31 9.62 3.22 -20.30
CA VAL A 31 8.67 3.50 -21.39
C VAL A 31 8.84 2.48 -22.51
N ASP A 32 10.08 2.20 -22.93
CA ASP A 32 10.37 1.21 -23.97
C ASP A 32 9.90 -0.20 -23.55
N ALA A 33 10.13 -0.57 -22.28
CA ALA A 33 9.63 -1.81 -21.72
C ALA A 33 8.10 -1.89 -21.73
N ALA A 34 7.40 -0.78 -21.42
CA ALA A 34 5.95 -0.73 -21.47
C ALA A 34 5.42 -0.87 -22.91
N VAL A 35 6.04 -0.21 -23.89
CA VAL A 35 5.69 -0.34 -25.31
C VAL A 35 5.89 -1.77 -25.80
N ALA A 36 7.01 -2.41 -25.45
CA ALA A 36 7.29 -3.79 -25.82
C ALA A 36 6.29 -4.77 -25.20
N ALA A 37 6.01 -4.63 -23.90
CA ALA A 37 5.05 -5.48 -23.20
C ALA A 37 3.60 -5.27 -23.68
N PHE A 38 3.23 -4.05 -24.06
CA PHE A 38 1.94 -3.75 -24.68
C PHE A 38 1.79 -4.47 -26.02
N LYS A 39 2.78 -4.36 -26.91
CA LYS A 39 2.78 -5.07 -28.20
C LYS A 39 2.70 -6.58 -28.01
N ASP A 40 3.38 -7.12 -26.98
CA ASP A 40 3.35 -8.54 -26.67
C ASP A 40 1.95 -9.05 -26.30
N LEU A 41 1.05 -8.20 -25.77
CA LEU A 41 -0.33 -8.60 -25.47
C LEU A 41 -1.07 -9.17 -26.69
N GLY A 42 -0.69 -8.76 -27.92
CA GLY A 42 -1.29 -9.26 -29.15
C GLY A 42 -2.79 -9.01 -29.22
N LEU A 43 -3.23 -7.81 -28.83
CA LEU A 43 -4.64 -7.45 -28.80
C LEU A 43 -5.24 -7.50 -30.21
N THR A 44 -6.39 -8.17 -30.35
CA THR A 44 -7.17 -8.15 -31.59
C THR A 44 -7.93 -6.82 -31.68
N PRO A 45 -7.94 -6.14 -32.86
CA PRO A 45 -8.76 -4.95 -33.06
C PRO A 45 -10.23 -5.20 -32.74
N LEU A 46 -10.90 -4.20 -32.16
CA LEU A 46 -12.32 -4.27 -31.87
C LEU A 46 -13.13 -3.81 -33.08
N THR A 47 -14.27 -4.45 -33.32
CA THR A 47 -15.29 -3.99 -34.28
C THR A 47 -16.61 -3.60 -33.60
N THR A 48 -16.72 -3.88 -32.30
CA THR A 48 -17.89 -3.56 -31.46
C THR A 48 -17.41 -3.17 -30.06
N MET A 49 -18.27 -2.48 -29.31
CA MET A 49 -17.95 -2.08 -27.94
C MET A 49 -17.78 -3.30 -27.02
N PRO A 50 -16.81 -3.29 -26.08
CA PRO A 50 -16.58 -4.40 -25.17
C PRO A 50 -17.80 -4.83 -24.35
N SER A 51 -18.67 -3.89 -23.98
CA SER A 51 -19.92 -4.18 -23.28
C SER A 51 -21.01 -4.81 -24.16
N GLY A 52 -20.82 -4.82 -25.48
CA GLY A 52 -21.84 -5.18 -26.46
C GLY A 52 -22.93 -4.12 -26.61
N ARG A 53 -22.79 -2.93 -25.99
CA ARG A 53 -23.77 -1.86 -26.09
C ARG A 53 -23.88 -1.37 -27.53
N VAL A 54 -25.09 -1.47 -28.07
CA VAL A 54 -25.49 -0.90 -29.36
C VAL A 54 -26.70 -0.02 -29.09
N VAL A 55 -26.65 1.24 -29.55
CA VAL A 55 -27.76 2.19 -29.40
C VAL A 55 -28.27 2.54 -30.79
N SER A 56 -29.58 2.46 -31.03
CA SER A 56 -30.15 2.85 -32.33
C SER A 56 -29.95 4.35 -32.58
N PRO A 57 -29.48 4.77 -33.76
CA PRO A 57 -29.20 6.18 -34.08
C PRO A 57 -30.46 7.04 -34.30
N THR A 58 -31.66 6.54 -33.99
CA THR A 58 -32.91 7.29 -34.16
C THR A 58 -32.97 8.44 -33.16
N VAL A 59 -32.45 9.58 -33.59
CA VAL A 59 -32.64 10.91 -33.03
C VAL A 59 -34.12 11.08 -32.68
N GLY A 60 -34.46 11.13 -31.39
CA GLY A 60 -35.84 11.37 -30.97
C GLY A 60 -36.25 10.91 -29.57
N SER A 61 -35.61 9.93 -28.94
CA SER A 61 -35.84 9.71 -27.50
C SER A 61 -34.95 10.69 -26.73
N ALA A 62 -35.57 11.65 -26.03
CA ALA A 62 -34.93 12.68 -25.22
C ALA A 62 -34.13 12.15 -24.00
N ASP A 63 -33.89 10.84 -23.92
CA ASP A 63 -33.26 10.17 -22.78
C ASP A 63 -31.74 10.06 -23.01
N ASN A 64 -31.00 11.09 -22.58
CA ASN A 64 -29.55 11.09 -22.38
C ASN A 64 -28.65 10.75 -23.59
N PHE A 65 -29.12 10.96 -24.82
CA PHE A 65 -28.34 10.80 -26.07
C PHE A 65 -27.65 9.42 -26.26
N GLY A 66 -28.24 8.37 -25.70
CA GLY A 66 -27.71 7.00 -25.78
C GLY A 66 -26.62 6.66 -24.75
N TYR A 67 -26.19 7.63 -23.95
CA TYR A 67 -25.29 7.43 -22.81
C TYR A 67 -26.02 6.74 -21.64
N ARG A 68 -25.29 5.97 -20.85
CA ARG A 68 -25.85 5.27 -19.69
C ARG A 68 -26.33 6.26 -18.63
N THR A 69 -27.43 5.93 -17.96
CA THR A 69 -27.83 6.66 -16.76
C THR A 69 -26.96 6.25 -15.57
N TYR A 70 -26.96 7.07 -14.51
CA TYR A 70 -26.30 6.74 -13.23
C TYR A 70 -26.70 5.34 -12.73
N ASP A 71 -27.98 5.01 -12.77
CA ASP A 71 -28.49 3.70 -12.33
C ASP A 71 -28.01 2.56 -13.24
N GLN A 72 -27.96 2.77 -14.55
CA GLN A 72 -27.44 1.78 -15.49
C GLN A 72 -25.96 1.49 -15.24
N ILE A 73 -25.13 2.52 -15.05
CA ILE A 73 -23.70 2.36 -14.73
C ILE A 73 -23.54 1.54 -13.45
N ASN A 74 -24.25 1.91 -12.37
CA ASN A 74 -24.16 1.20 -11.11
C ASN A 74 -24.63 -0.25 -11.19
N GLN A 75 -25.72 -0.50 -11.94
CA GLN A 75 -26.23 -1.85 -12.16
C GLN A 75 -25.24 -2.69 -12.98
N GLU A 76 -24.61 -2.13 -14.00
CA GLU A 76 -23.62 -2.83 -14.82
C GLU A 76 -22.35 -3.15 -14.03
N LEU A 77 -21.85 -2.24 -13.20
CA LEU A 77 -20.74 -2.52 -12.28
C LEU A 77 -21.10 -3.65 -11.29
N ALA A 78 -22.32 -3.65 -10.74
CA ALA A 78 -22.79 -4.71 -9.87
C ALA A 78 -22.90 -6.06 -10.59
N ASN A 79 -23.38 -6.07 -11.83
CA ASN A 79 -23.48 -7.27 -12.67
C ASN A 79 -22.08 -7.83 -12.97
N LEU A 80 -21.12 -6.97 -13.31
CA LEU A 80 -19.73 -7.37 -13.57
C LEU A 80 -19.06 -7.97 -12.34
N ALA A 81 -19.22 -7.37 -11.16
CA ALA A 81 -18.71 -7.92 -9.91
C ALA A 81 -19.35 -9.28 -9.59
N SER A 82 -20.67 -9.38 -9.69
CA SER A 82 -21.41 -10.62 -9.41
C SER A 82 -21.03 -11.77 -10.36
N ALA A 83 -20.79 -11.45 -11.64
CA ALA A 83 -20.43 -12.45 -12.64
C ALA A 83 -18.96 -12.88 -12.59
N ASN A 84 -18.08 -12.10 -11.94
CA ASN A 84 -16.64 -12.35 -11.93
C ASN A 84 -16.04 -12.18 -10.50
N PRO A 85 -16.54 -12.86 -9.46
CA PRO A 85 -16.25 -12.55 -8.06
C PRO A 85 -14.79 -12.78 -7.63
N SER A 86 -14.04 -13.64 -8.33
CA SER A 86 -12.60 -13.84 -8.09
C SER A 86 -11.71 -12.77 -8.75
N LEU A 87 -12.29 -11.98 -9.64
CA LEU A 87 -11.60 -11.02 -10.50
C LEU A 87 -12.01 -9.57 -10.21
N VAL A 88 -13.27 -9.34 -9.84
CA VAL A 88 -13.87 -8.01 -9.72
C VAL A 88 -14.55 -7.86 -8.37
N THR A 89 -14.26 -6.77 -7.67
CA THR A 89 -15.01 -6.38 -6.46
C THR A 89 -15.64 -5.01 -6.68
N LEU A 90 -16.95 -4.92 -6.46
CA LEU A 90 -17.65 -3.63 -6.38
C LEU A 90 -17.40 -2.98 -5.03
N LYS A 91 -17.07 -1.69 -5.03
CA LYS A 91 -16.88 -0.87 -3.84
C LYS A 91 -17.76 0.37 -3.94
N THR A 92 -18.16 0.87 -2.77
CA THR A 92 -18.82 2.18 -2.63
C THR A 92 -17.86 3.09 -1.88
N ALA A 93 -17.62 4.27 -2.43
CA ALA A 93 -16.75 5.26 -1.81
C ALA A 93 -17.33 5.73 -0.46
N PRO A 94 -16.47 6.07 0.52
CA PRO A 94 -16.92 6.37 1.88
C PRO A 94 -17.79 7.63 1.98
N ARG A 95 -17.61 8.61 1.08
CA ARG A 95 -18.43 9.83 1.03
C ARG A 95 -19.41 9.76 -0.13
N LYS A 96 -20.64 10.19 0.14
CA LYS A 96 -21.62 10.45 -0.91
C LYS A 96 -21.29 11.75 -1.63
N SER A 97 -21.79 11.93 -2.85
CA SER A 97 -21.73 13.20 -3.57
C SER A 97 -22.39 14.33 -2.79
N VAL A 98 -22.24 15.57 -3.25
CA VAL A 98 -22.86 16.75 -2.63
C VAL A 98 -24.37 16.58 -2.42
N GLU A 99 -25.03 15.85 -3.31
CA GLU A 99 -26.47 15.61 -3.24
C GLU A 99 -26.87 14.25 -2.69
N GLY A 100 -25.92 13.53 -2.09
CA GLY A 100 -26.20 12.29 -1.38
C GLY A 100 -26.26 11.04 -2.26
N ARG A 101 -25.74 11.07 -3.49
CA ARG A 101 -25.61 9.88 -4.34
C ARG A 101 -24.38 9.08 -3.96
N GLU A 102 -24.47 7.77 -4.08
CA GLU A 102 -23.32 6.89 -3.91
C GLU A 102 -22.38 7.01 -5.10
N ILE A 103 -21.07 7.00 -4.85
CA ILE A 103 -20.05 6.91 -5.90
C ILE A 103 -19.48 5.50 -5.83
N LYS A 104 -19.64 4.73 -6.90
CA LYS A 104 -19.22 3.34 -6.97
C LYS A 104 -18.03 3.16 -7.89
N TYR A 105 -17.22 2.17 -7.57
CA TYR A 105 -16.02 1.84 -8.30
C TYR A 105 -15.74 0.35 -8.24
N VAL A 106 -14.94 -0.15 -9.15
CA VAL A 106 -14.52 -1.55 -9.14
C VAL A 106 -13.03 -1.67 -8.92
N GLU A 107 -12.66 -2.71 -8.19
CA GLU A 107 -11.30 -3.23 -8.20
C GLU A 107 -11.24 -4.45 -9.10
N ILE A 108 -10.20 -4.56 -9.92
CA ILE A 108 -10.01 -5.68 -10.87
C ILE A 108 -8.59 -6.22 -10.72
N ALA A 109 -8.47 -7.49 -10.32
CA ALA A 109 -7.21 -8.21 -10.24
C ALA A 109 -7.46 -9.72 -10.10
N ASN A 110 -6.53 -10.58 -10.50
CA ASN A 110 -6.66 -12.02 -10.20
C ASN A 110 -6.57 -12.22 -8.68
N ASN A 111 -7.52 -12.93 -8.06
CA ASN A 111 -7.64 -12.99 -6.60
C ASN A 111 -7.85 -11.59 -5.99
N VAL A 112 -8.87 -10.88 -6.50
CA VAL A 112 -9.13 -9.47 -6.18
C VAL A 112 -9.24 -9.16 -4.67
N GLY A 113 -9.61 -10.14 -3.83
CA GLY A 113 -9.65 -9.97 -2.37
C GLY A 113 -8.30 -9.99 -1.66
N ALA A 114 -7.20 -10.29 -2.36
CA ALA A 114 -5.87 -10.39 -1.76
C ALA A 114 -5.22 -9.02 -1.54
N TYR A 115 -4.54 -8.90 -0.40
CA TYR A 115 -3.67 -7.78 -0.05
C TYR A 115 -2.23 -8.21 -0.27
N ASP A 116 -1.78 -8.23 -1.52
CA ASP A 116 -0.55 -8.92 -1.95
C ASP A 116 0.55 -7.99 -2.45
N GLY A 117 0.43 -6.69 -2.17
CA GLY A 117 1.48 -5.71 -2.47
C GLY A 117 1.62 -5.37 -3.95
N ARG A 118 0.65 -5.75 -4.80
CA ARG A 118 0.63 -5.34 -6.22
C ARG A 118 0.56 -3.82 -6.37
N PRO A 119 1.19 -3.25 -7.40
CA PRO A 119 1.01 -1.86 -7.76
C PRO A 119 -0.44 -1.61 -8.21
N VAL A 120 -0.90 -0.37 -8.04
CA VAL A 120 -2.25 0.04 -8.41
C VAL A 120 -2.24 0.94 -9.64
N TYR A 121 -3.04 0.56 -10.62
CA TYR A 121 -3.46 1.40 -11.74
C TYR A 121 -4.80 2.05 -11.40
N PHE A 122 -4.88 3.36 -11.37
CA PHE A 122 -6.11 4.08 -11.08
C PHE A 122 -6.61 4.82 -12.33
N MET A 123 -7.80 4.47 -12.81
CA MET A 123 -8.46 5.21 -13.88
C MET A 123 -9.76 5.81 -13.35
N MET A 124 -10.00 7.08 -13.66
CA MET A 124 -11.25 7.77 -13.38
C MET A 124 -11.79 8.45 -14.64
N GLY A 125 -13.11 8.59 -14.72
CA GLY A 125 -13.79 9.30 -15.79
C GLY A 125 -14.82 10.30 -15.27
N SER A 126 -15.19 11.24 -16.13
CA SER A 126 -16.27 12.21 -15.90
C SER A 126 -16.19 12.90 -14.54
N ILE A 127 -15.00 13.40 -14.18
CA ILE A 127 -14.87 14.40 -13.12
C ILE A 127 -15.56 15.72 -13.50
N HIS A 128 -15.70 15.97 -14.81
CA HIS A 128 -16.74 16.85 -15.34
C HIS A 128 -17.96 16.01 -15.75
N GLY A 129 -19.12 16.33 -15.19
CA GLY A 129 -20.30 15.48 -15.32
C GLY A 129 -20.97 15.49 -16.70
N ASP A 130 -20.72 16.51 -17.53
CA ASP A 130 -21.19 16.61 -18.91
C ASP A 130 -20.20 16.05 -19.95
N GLU A 131 -19.07 15.49 -19.49
CA GLU A 131 -18.09 14.80 -20.32
C GLU A 131 -18.42 13.30 -20.38
N TRP A 132 -19.58 12.98 -20.97
CA TRP A 132 -20.14 11.62 -20.93
C TRP A 132 -19.28 10.58 -21.64
N ALA A 133 -18.65 10.95 -22.75
CA ALA A 133 -17.79 10.03 -23.48
C ALA A 133 -16.62 9.55 -22.61
N ALA A 134 -16.04 10.42 -21.79
CA ALA A 134 -14.96 10.04 -20.87
C ALA A 134 -15.39 8.96 -19.87
N GLY A 135 -16.60 9.06 -19.32
CA GLY A 135 -17.14 8.06 -18.38
C GLY A 135 -17.46 6.74 -19.06
N GLU A 136 -17.98 6.78 -20.28
CA GLU A 136 -18.21 5.57 -21.09
C GLU A 136 -16.89 4.89 -21.50
N HIS A 137 -15.89 5.63 -21.99
CA HIS A 137 -14.57 5.06 -22.29
C HIS A 137 -13.99 4.32 -21.07
N THR A 138 -14.17 4.90 -19.89
CA THR A 138 -13.73 4.30 -18.62
C THR A 138 -14.50 3.02 -18.28
N LEU A 139 -15.83 3.01 -18.46
CA LEU A 139 -16.65 1.81 -18.24
C LEU A 139 -16.37 0.71 -19.28
N GLU A 140 -16.16 1.09 -20.53
CA GLU A 140 -15.88 0.14 -21.62
C GLU A 140 -14.52 -0.52 -21.43
N PHE A 141 -13.54 0.21 -20.87
CA PHE A 141 -12.26 -0.39 -20.50
C PHE A 141 -12.38 -1.43 -19.38
N ILE A 142 -13.30 -1.25 -18.43
CA ILE A 142 -13.63 -2.29 -17.43
C ILE A 142 -14.12 -3.56 -18.14
N TYR A 143 -15.10 -3.42 -19.03
CA TYR A 143 -15.63 -4.54 -19.81
C TYR A 143 -14.54 -5.23 -20.65
N ASP A 144 -13.69 -4.44 -21.31
CA ASP A 144 -12.63 -4.91 -22.19
C ASP A 144 -11.60 -5.76 -21.45
N VAL A 145 -11.07 -5.25 -20.33
CA VAL A 145 -10.09 -6.00 -19.54
C VAL A 145 -10.69 -7.30 -19.01
N ILE A 146 -11.92 -7.26 -18.48
CA ILE A 146 -12.61 -8.45 -17.98
C ILE A 146 -12.82 -9.47 -19.10
N ASN A 147 -13.36 -9.05 -20.25
CA ASN A 147 -13.69 -9.96 -21.36
C ASN A 147 -12.42 -10.49 -22.04
N THR A 148 -11.45 -9.63 -22.31
CA THR A 148 -10.18 -10.00 -22.94
C THR A 148 -9.37 -10.92 -22.02
N SER A 149 -9.42 -10.76 -20.69
CA SER A 149 -8.73 -11.69 -19.77
C SER A 149 -9.26 -13.14 -19.82
N LYS A 150 -10.49 -13.36 -20.32
CA LYS A 150 -11.08 -14.70 -20.46
C LYS A 150 -10.53 -15.46 -21.67
N THR A 151 -10.08 -14.72 -22.70
CA THR A 151 -9.68 -15.31 -23.99
C THR A 151 -8.19 -15.08 -24.31
N ASN A 152 -7.56 -14.08 -23.70
CA ASN A 152 -6.15 -13.75 -23.88
C ASN A 152 -5.36 -14.03 -22.58
N ALA A 153 -4.54 -15.08 -22.61
CA ALA A 153 -3.73 -15.51 -21.47
C ALA A 153 -2.72 -14.45 -21.00
N LYS A 154 -2.25 -13.57 -21.88
CA LYS A 154 -1.30 -12.50 -21.52
C LYS A 154 -2.00 -11.37 -20.76
N VAL A 155 -3.21 -10.98 -21.19
CA VAL A 155 -4.04 -10.03 -20.43
C VAL A 155 -4.47 -10.64 -19.09
N LYS A 156 -4.78 -11.94 -19.05
CA LYS A 156 -5.01 -12.64 -17.77
C LYS A 156 -3.80 -12.55 -16.84
N ALA A 157 -2.60 -12.83 -17.36
CA ALA A 157 -1.34 -12.78 -16.59
C ALA A 157 -0.95 -11.35 -16.17
N LEU A 158 -1.39 -10.33 -16.93
CA LEU A 158 -1.25 -8.93 -16.54
C LEU A 158 -1.91 -8.66 -15.18
N LEU A 159 -3.12 -9.20 -14.98
CA LEU A 159 -3.90 -9.05 -13.74
C LEU A 159 -3.35 -9.85 -12.54
N ASP A 160 -2.31 -10.66 -12.73
CA ASP A 160 -1.52 -11.23 -11.60
C ASP A 160 -0.50 -10.22 -11.05
N LYS A 161 -0.19 -9.17 -11.82
CA LYS A 161 0.91 -8.21 -11.55
C LYS A 161 0.42 -6.80 -11.22
N VAL A 162 -0.85 -6.49 -11.42
CA VAL A 162 -1.42 -5.16 -11.15
C VAL A 162 -2.84 -5.29 -10.63
N ARG A 163 -3.21 -4.35 -9.77
CA ARG A 163 -4.60 -4.10 -9.38
C ARG A 163 -5.11 -2.86 -10.09
N MET A 164 -6.23 -2.97 -10.78
CA MET A 164 -6.93 -1.81 -11.32
C MET A 164 -7.95 -1.32 -10.31
N ILE A 165 -8.00 -0.03 -10.06
CA ILE A 165 -9.11 0.66 -9.42
C ILE A 165 -9.73 1.57 -10.48
N VAL A 166 -11.04 1.47 -10.71
CA VAL A 166 -11.68 2.23 -11.79
C VAL A 166 -12.98 2.86 -11.32
N ILE A 167 -13.08 4.20 -11.44
CA ILE A 167 -14.29 5.00 -11.21
C ILE A 167 -14.79 5.55 -12.55
N PRO A 168 -15.85 4.99 -13.16
CA PRO A 168 -16.36 5.51 -14.43
C PRO A 168 -16.86 6.96 -14.35
N VAL A 169 -17.54 7.32 -13.26
CA VAL A 169 -18.13 8.65 -13.08
C VAL A 169 -17.82 9.16 -11.68
N VAL A 170 -16.87 10.10 -11.59
CA VAL A 170 -16.56 10.78 -10.33
C VAL A 170 -17.66 11.79 -10.00
N ASN A 171 -18.08 12.62 -10.96
CA ASN A 171 -19.12 13.62 -10.77
C ASN A 171 -20.52 13.05 -11.04
N VAL A 172 -21.02 12.20 -10.14
CA VAL A 172 -22.34 11.58 -10.29
C VAL A 172 -23.49 12.60 -10.27
N ASP A 173 -23.33 13.73 -9.58
CA ASP A 173 -24.32 14.80 -9.53
C ASP A 173 -24.39 15.59 -10.83
N GLY A 174 -23.22 15.96 -11.37
CA GLY A 174 -23.08 16.59 -12.68
C GLY A 174 -23.54 15.66 -13.81
N TRP A 175 -23.25 14.36 -13.73
CA TRP A 175 -23.72 13.36 -14.70
C TRP A 175 -25.24 13.33 -14.81
N VAL A 176 -25.93 13.19 -13.68
CA VAL A 176 -27.40 13.16 -13.64
C VAL A 176 -28.01 14.48 -14.11
N ARG A 177 -27.31 15.61 -13.89
CA ARG A 177 -27.79 16.94 -14.29
C ARG A 177 -27.34 17.40 -15.67
N ASN A 178 -26.51 16.64 -16.37
CA ASN A 178 -25.83 17.10 -17.57
C ASN A 178 -25.10 18.44 -17.35
N ARG A 179 -24.18 18.46 -16.37
CA ARG A 179 -23.38 19.64 -16.03
C ARG A 179 -21.93 19.27 -15.76
N ARG A 180 -21.03 20.17 -16.16
CA ARG A 180 -19.60 20.12 -15.84
C ARG A 180 -19.33 20.00 -14.35
N ALA A 181 -19.83 20.96 -13.58
CA ALA A 181 -19.58 21.08 -12.15
C ALA A 181 -20.52 20.17 -11.34
N ASN A 182 -20.12 19.82 -10.12
CA ASN A 182 -21.04 19.22 -9.14
C ASN A 182 -22.02 20.29 -8.61
N CYS A 183 -22.74 20.01 -7.53
CA CYS A 183 -23.63 20.99 -6.88
C CYS A 183 -22.99 21.69 -5.66
N GLY A 184 -21.66 21.60 -5.52
CA GLY A 184 -20.87 22.22 -4.44
C GLY A 184 -20.87 23.75 -4.47
N GLY A 185 -20.40 24.37 -3.38
CA GLY A 185 -20.31 25.84 -3.27
C GLY A 185 -21.48 26.55 -2.58
N ILE A 186 -22.47 25.82 -2.04
CA ILE A 186 -23.51 26.36 -1.15
C ILE A 186 -23.59 25.53 0.14
N THR A 187 -23.55 26.19 1.30
CA THR A 187 -23.95 25.56 2.57
C THR A 187 -24.89 26.48 3.36
N PRO A 188 -26.10 26.01 3.73
CA PRO A 188 -26.75 24.75 3.36
C PRO A 188 -27.49 24.85 2.00
N PRO A 189 -27.61 23.77 1.22
CA PRO A 189 -28.53 23.74 0.08
C PRO A 189 -29.97 23.85 0.59
N PRO A 190 -30.78 24.85 0.17
CA PRO A 190 -32.19 24.89 0.52
C PRO A 190 -32.90 23.63 0.02
N ALA A 191 -33.80 23.05 0.83
CA ALA A 191 -34.65 21.95 0.38
C ALA A 191 -35.42 22.39 -0.88
N GLY A 192 -35.21 21.68 -1.99
CA GLY A 192 -35.81 22.02 -3.29
C GLY A 192 -35.05 23.05 -4.14
N SER A 193 -33.84 23.50 -3.75
CA SER A 193 -33.04 24.40 -4.59
C SER A 193 -32.50 23.69 -5.84
N THR A 194 -32.75 24.28 -7.01
CA THR A 194 -31.98 24.01 -8.22
C THR A 194 -30.51 24.26 -7.92
N CYS A 195 -29.62 23.28 -8.16
CA CYS A 195 -28.17 23.48 -8.05
C CYS A 195 -27.77 24.82 -8.64
N ALA A 196 -27.03 25.65 -7.89
CA ALA A 196 -26.63 26.97 -8.35
C ALA A 196 -26.04 26.93 -9.75
N THR A 197 -26.12 28.05 -10.45
CA THR A 197 -25.48 28.25 -11.76
C THR A 197 -23.95 28.12 -11.70
N THR A 198 -23.35 28.05 -10.52
CA THR A 198 -21.91 27.84 -10.30
C THR A 198 -21.71 26.81 -9.19
N GLY A 199 -21.51 25.55 -9.60
CA GLY A 199 -20.98 24.49 -8.75
C GLY A 199 -19.44 24.53 -8.70
N THR A 200 -18.81 23.53 -8.07
CA THR A 200 -17.36 23.40 -8.08
C THR A 200 -16.87 22.63 -9.31
N ASP A 201 -15.93 23.21 -10.04
CA ASP A 201 -15.08 22.50 -11.00
C ASP A 201 -14.08 21.67 -10.20
N MET A 202 -14.31 20.36 -10.17
CA MET A 202 -13.55 19.44 -9.32
C MET A 202 -12.12 19.24 -9.82
N ASN A 203 -11.83 19.49 -11.10
CA ASN A 203 -10.46 19.50 -11.60
C ASN A 203 -9.77 20.87 -11.38
N ARG A 204 -10.33 21.70 -10.49
CA ARG A 204 -9.73 22.90 -9.90
C ARG A 204 -9.70 22.86 -8.37
N ASN A 205 -10.15 21.76 -7.79
CA ASN A 205 -10.36 21.64 -6.36
C ASN A 205 -9.25 20.85 -5.66
N TYR A 206 -8.36 20.15 -6.38
CA TYR A 206 -7.30 19.39 -5.72
C TYR A 206 -6.35 20.33 -4.95
N PRO A 207 -5.80 19.93 -3.80
CA PRO A 207 -5.12 20.87 -2.91
C PRO A 207 -3.83 21.46 -3.46
N PHE A 208 -3.12 20.73 -4.32
CA PHE A 208 -1.82 21.15 -4.83
C PHE A 208 -1.98 22.32 -5.80
N GLY A 209 -1.33 23.45 -5.53
CA GLY A 209 -1.45 24.65 -6.35
C GLY A 209 -2.82 25.34 -6.30
N TRP A 210 -3.74 24.88 -5.45
CA TRP A 210 -5.07 25.49 -5.30
C TRP A 210 -4.99 26.98 -4.93
N GLY A 211 -5.98 27.77 -5.33
CA GLY A 211 -6.21 29.10 -4.76
C GLY A 211 -5.74 30.32 -5.58
N SER A 212 -5.11 30.13 -6.74
CA SER A 212 -4.72 31.27 -7.61
C SER A 212 -5.88 31.86 -8.43
N ASN A 213 -6.97 31.10 -8.63
CA ASN A 213 -8.06 31.35 -9.59
C ASN A 213 -7.64 31.33 -11.06
N ILE A 214 -6.46 30.81 -11.37
CA ILE A 214 -6.06 30.64 -12.75
C ILE A 214 -6.95 29.57 -13.39
N GLY A 215 -7.54 29.91 -14.54
CA GLY A 215 -8.44 29.03 -15.28
C GLY A 215 -9.79 28.73 -14.60
N VAL A 216 -10.18 29.46 -13.54
CA VAL A 216 -11.43 29.20 -12.79
C VAL A 216 -11.96 30.44 -12.02
N SER A 217 -13.27 30.53 -11.79
CA SER A 217 -13.86 31.58 -10.94
C SER A 217 -13.65 31.30 -9.44
N PHE A 218 -13.83 32.33 -8.59
CA PHE A 218 -13.76 32.15 -7.13
C PHE A 218 -14.76 31.12 -6.60
N ALA A 219 -15.98 31.13 -7.14
CA ALA A 219 -17.02 30.19 -6.73
C ALA A 219 -16.69 28.78 -7.23
N ALA A 220 -16.20 28.66 -8.47
CA ALA A 220 -16.02 27.37 -9.13
C ALA A 220 -14.77 26.60 -8.68
N ARG A 221 -13.80 27.19 -7.95
CA ARG A 221 -12.65 26.44 -7.40
C ARG A 221 -13.00 25.65 -6.12
N GLY A 222 -14.20 25.83 -5.59
CA GLY A 222 -14.65 25.30 -4.30
C GLY A 222 -14.30 26.18 -3.10
N LEU A 223 -14.87 25.85 -1.95
CA LEU A 223 -14.75 26.64 -0.71
C LEU A 223 -13.36 26.52 -0.05
N GLY A 224 -12.63 25.47 -0.39
CA GLY A 224 -11.29 25.19 0.11
C GLY A 224 -10.59 24.10 -0.71
N PRO A 225 -9.28 23.89 -0.48
CA PRO A 225 -8.53 22.83 -1.15
C PRO A 225 -9.07 21.44 -0.76
N GLY A 226 -9.45 20.63 -1.74
CA GLY A 226 -10.03 19.29 -1.54
C GLY A 226 -11.36 19.31 -0.80
N SER A 227 -12.18 20.35 -1.00
CA SER A 227 -13.44 20.54 -0.28
C SER A 227 -14.56 19.62 -0.76
N GLU A 228 -14.55 19.21 -2.02
CA GLU A 228 -15.65 18.42 -2.58
C GLU A 228 -15.56 16.95 -2.15
N PRO A 229 -16.66 16.32 -1.69
CA PRO A 229 -16.63 14.93 -1.23
C PRO A 229 -16.24 13.93 -2.32
N GLU A 230 -16.58 14.22 -3.58
CA GLU A 230 -16.17 13.42 -4.74
C GLU A 230 -14.63 13.43 -4.91
N VAL A 231 -14.00 14.61 -4.76
CA VAL A 231 -12.53 14.77 -4.81
C VAL A 231 -11.87 14.11 -3.61
N GLN A 232 -12.46 14.20 -2.42
CA GLN A 232 -11.94 13.50 -1.25
C GLN A 232 -11.92 11.99 -1.43
N ASN A 233 -12.90 11.42 -2.14
CA ASN A 233 -12.93 9.99 -2.43
C ASN A 233 -11.81 9.55 -3.38
N THR A 234 -11.53 10.30 -4.46
CA THR A 234 -10.41 9.99 -5.37
C THR A 234 -9.06 10.18 -4.67
N MET A 235 -8.94 11.20 -3.82
CA MET A 235 -7.76 11.40 -2.99
C MET A 235 -7.55 10.24 -2.02
N ASP A 236 -8.61 9.74 -1.38
CA ASP A 236 -8.50 8.63 -0.44
C ASP A 236 -8.13 7.30 -1.13
N ILE A 237 -8.51 7.10 -2.40
CA ILE A 237 -7.99 5.97 -3.18
C ILE A 237 -6.46 6.08 -3.32
N VAL A 238 -5.94 7.24 -3.73
CA VAL A 238 -4.51 7.45 -3.89
C VAL A 238 -3.76 7.39 -2.56
N LYS A 239 -4.34 7.91 -1.46
CA LYS A 239 -3.70 7.86 -0.14
C LYS A 239 -3.58 6.45 0.42
N ASN A 240 -4.56 5.59 0.16
CA ASN A 240 -4.66 4.26 0.79
C ASN A 240 -4.11 3.13 -0.11
N ASN A 241 -3.51 3.46 -1.26
CA ASN A 241 -3.03 2.49 -2.24
C ASN A 241 -1.72 2.96 -2.88
N GLN A 242 -0.91 2.01 -3.35
CA GLN A 242 0.31 2.31 -4.11
C GLN A 242 -0.04 2.60 -5.57
N VAL A 243 -0.67 3.75 -5.84
CA VAL A 243 -1.09 4.19 -7.18
C VAL A 243 0.14 4.62 -7.97
N VAL A 244 0.63 3.76 -8.86
CA VAL A 244 1.82 4.01 -9.69
C VAL A 244 1.49 4.68 -11.02
N ALA A 245 0.22 4.60 -11.44
CA ALA A 245 -0.30 5.29 -12.61
C ALA A 245 -1.74 5.77 -12.36
N LEU A 246 -2.02 7.03 -12.71
CA LEU A 246 -3.35 7.65 -12.65
C LEU A 246 -3.75 8.20 -14.02
N LEU A 247 -4.93 7.79 -14.51
CA LEU A 247 -5.58 8.39 -15.67
C LEU A 247 -6.86 9.08 -15.24
N THR A 248 -7.03 10.35 -15.63
CA THR A 248 -8.31 11.07 -15.50
C THR A 248 -8.84 11.36 -16.89
N ASN A 249 -9.84 10.58 -17.32
CA ASN A 249 -10.43 10.71 -18.65
C ASN A 249 -11.35 11.93 -18.68
N HIS A 250 -11.16 12.74 -19.72
CA HIS A 250 -11.87 13.96 -20.04
C HIS A 250 -12.36 13.96 -21.50
N ASN A 251 -13.19 14.94 -21.85
CA ASN A 251 -13.40 15.34 -23.24
C ASN A 251 -13.66 16.86 -23.34
N ASN A 252 -13.22 17.58 -24.36
CA ASN A 252 -12.83 17.14 -25.69
C ASN A 252 -11.54 17.82 -26.17
N SER A 253 -10.61 17.07 -26.75
CA SER A 253 -9.46 17.62 -27.49
C SER A 253 -8.70 16.61 -28.36
N HIS A 254 -9.02 15.32 -28.27
CA HIS A 254 -8.22 14.25 -28.88
C HIS A 254 -6.73 14.38 -28.49
N ALA A 255 -6.49 14.47 -27.18
CA ALA A 255 -5.20 14.87 -26.61
C ALA A 255 -4.78 14.02 -25.42
N PHE A 256 -3.48 14.04 -25.14
CA PHE A 256 -2.90 13.60 -23.87
C PHE A 256 -2.19 14.77 -23.20
N PHE A 257 -2.68 15.16 -22.04
CA PHE A 257 -2.07 16.20 -21.21
C PHE A 257 -1.37 15.59 -20.00
N TYR A 258 -0.15 16.06 -19.73
CA TYR A 258 0.66 15.59 -18.61
C TYR A 258 1.07 16.75 -17.67
N PRO A 259 1.58 16.45 -16.46
CA PRO A 259 1.89 17.47 -15.46
C PRO A 259 2.78 18.63 -15.92
N GLY A 260 2.49 19.76 -15.28
CA GLY A 260 2.89 21.11 -15.60
C GLY A 260 1.63 21.99 -15.62
N LEU A 261 1.08 22.36 -14.46
CA LEU A 261 -0.20 23.10 -14.38
C LEU A 261 -0.12 24.61 -14.71
N GLU A 262 1.04 25.23 -14.47
CA GLU A 262 1.32 26.65 -14.75
C GLU A 262 2.68 26.75 -15.43
N VAL A 263 2.82 27.59 -16.46
CA VAL A 263 4.09 27.75 -17.20
C VAL A 263 5.19 28.24 -16.24
N ALA A 264 4.81 29.12 -15.31
CA ALA A 264 5.72 29.67 -14.31
C ALA A 264 6.18 28.64 -13.26
N ALA A 265 5.44 27.53 -13.07
CA ALA A 265 5.87 26.45 -12.18
C ALA A 265 7.04 25.63 -12.77
N GLY A 266 7.20 25.67 -14.10
CA GLY A 266 8.19 24.90 -14.83
C GLY A 266 7.80 23.43 -15.00
N PHE A 267 8.68 22.66 -15.64
CA PHE A 267 8.43 21.26 -15.94
C PHE A 267 8.63 20.34 -14.71
N PRO A 268 7.89 19.21 -14.63
CA PRO A 268 8.11 18.20 -13.61
C PRO A 268 9.49 17.57 -13.71
N ALA A 269 10.05 17.15 -12.57
CA ALA A 269 11.36 16.49 -12.46
C ALA A 269 11.51 15.26 -13.39
N ASP A 270 10.46 14.45 -13.54
CA ASP A 270 10.43 13.25 -14.39
C ASP A 270 9.87 13.53 -15.81
N LEU A 271 10.09 14.74 -16.37
CA LEU A 271 9.50 15.18 -17.65
C LEU A 271 9.72 14.17 -18.78
N ASP A 272 10.94 13.66 -18.97
CA ASP A 272 11.24 12.78 -20.10
C ASP A 272 10.45 11.47 -20.03
N SER A 273 10.33 10.87 -18.84
CA SER A 273 9.55 9.66 -18.62
C SER A 273 8.05 9.89 -18.81
N ILE A 274 7.50 10.97 -18.24
CA ILE A 274 6.08 11.31 -18.32
C ILE A 274 5.66 11.65 -19.76
N ARG A 275 6.43 12.53 -20.41
CA ARG A 275 6.21 12.92 -21.79
C ARG A 275 6.41 11.74 -22.73
N GLY A 276 7.47 10.96 -22.52
CA GLY A 276 7.79 9.76 -23.29
C GLY A 276 6.64 8.76 -23.27
N LEU A 277 6.07 8.46 -22.09
CA LEU A 277 4.92 7.57 -21.99
C LEU A 277 3.65 8.18 -22.62
N SER A 278 3.41 9.47 -22.46
CA SER A 278 2.25 10.15 -23.07
C SER A 278 2.32 10.11 -24.61
N VAL A 279 3.51 10.35 -25.18
CA VAL A 279 3.75 10.21 -26.63
C VAL A 279 3.63 8.74 -27.06
N ALA A 280 4.16 7.81 -26.27
CA ALA A 280 4.02 6.39 -26.57
C ALA A 280 2.55 5.95 -26.58
N MET A 281 1.72 6.47 -25.67
CA MET A 281 0.27 6.21 -25.63
C MET A 281 -0.42 6.78 -26.88
N ALA A 282 -0.09 8.01 -27.28
CA ALA A 282 -0.55 8.57 -28.55
C ALA A 282 -0.16 7.70 -29.75
N ASN A 283 1.09 7.24 -29.81
CA ASN A 283 1.56 6.38 -30.90
C ASN A 283 0.83 5.03 -30.92
N ALA A 284 0.46 4.48 -29.75
CA ALA A 284 -0.32 3.24 -29.63
C ALA A 284 -1.69 3.35 -30.31
N THR A 285 -2.28 4.54 -30.37
CA THR A 285 -3.52 4.83 -31.14
C THR A 285 -3.27 4.91 -32.66
N ASN A 286 -2.23 4.27 -33.19
CA ASN A 286 -1.75 4.44 -34.57
C ASN A 286 -1.53 5.92 -34.93
N ASN A 287 -0.97 6.70 -33.99
CA ASN A 287 -0.73 8.15 -34.10
C ASN A 287 -2.01 9.00 -34.31
N GLY A 288 -3.19 8.55 -33.85
CA GLY A 288 -4.42 9.32 -33.96
C GLY A 288 -4.49 10.53 -33.03
N TYR A 289 -3.90 10.40 -31.83
CA TYR A 289 -3.85 11.45 -30.82
C TYR A 289 -2.61 12.32 -30.97
N THR A 290 -2.65 13.32 -31.84
CA THR A 290 -1.46 14.14 -32.17
C THR A 290 -1.23 15.30 -31.19
N ASN A 291 -2.20 15.65 -30.35
CA ASN A 291 -2.06 16.72 -29.37
C ASN A 291 -1.51 16.15 -28.05
N VAL A 292 -0.19 16.17 -27.89
CA VAL A 292 0.49 15.70 -26.67
C VAL A 292 1.37 16.81 -26.13
N ARG A 293 1.07 17.31 -24.93
CA ARG A 293 1.78 18.42 -24.28
C ARG A 293 1.50 18.47 -22.78
N ASP A 294 2.23 19.27 -22.04
CA ASP A 294 1.88 19.55 -20.64
C ASP A 294 0.61 20.41 -20.55
N SER A 295 -0.11 20.27 -19.43
CA SER A 295 -1.42 20.89 -19.21
C SER A 295 -1.39 22.43 -19.36
N ALA A 296 -0.35 23.10 -18.86
CA ALA A 296 -0.20 24.55 -18.91
C ALA A 296 -0.13 25.11 -20.34
N HIS A 297 0.38 24.32 -21.29
CA HIS A 297 0.44 24.70 -22.70
C HIS A 297 -0.83 24.36 -23.49
N ASP A 298 -1.82 23.71 -22.87
CA ASP A 298 -3.21 23.83 -23.30
C ASP A 298 -3.80 25.16 -22.83
N TYR A 299 -3.85 25.34 -21.51
CA TYR A 299 -4.05 26.62 -20.83
C TYR A 299 -3.70 26.45 -19.35
N GLU A 300 -3.25 27.53 -18.70
CA GLU A 300 -2.86 27.47 -17.29
C GLU A 300 -4.07 27.23 -16.38
N THR A 301 -3.88 26.37 -15.37
CA THR A 301 -4.91 26.02 -14.38
C THR A 301 -4.33 26.01 -12.96
N SER A 302 -5.16 25.68 -11.97
CA SER A 302 -4.75 25.47 -10.58
C SER A 302 -5.60 24.37 -9.95
N GLY A 303 -5.03 23.58 -9.05
CA GLY A 303 -5.76 22.51 -8.34
C GLY A 303 -6.18 21.35 -9.23
N GLU A 304 -5.33 20.95 -10.17
CA GLU A 304 -5.56 19.86 -11.12
C GLU A 304 -5.23 18.46 -10.53
N THR A 305 -5.97 17.44 -10.98
CA THR A 305 -5.84 16.04 -10.53
C THR A 305 -4.44 15.46 -10.77
N ILE A 306 -3.91 15.61 -12.00
CA ILE A 306 -2.67 14.94 -12.42
C ILE A 306 -1.44 15.50 -11.71
N ASP A 307 -1.37 16.82 -11.51
CA ASP A 307 -0.29 17.46 -10.78
C ASP A 307 -0.32 17.07 -9.30
N TRP A 308 -1.48 17.10 -8.65
CA TRP A 308 -1.60 16.65 -7.27
C TRP A 308 -1.13 15.20 -7.11
N SER A 309 -1.59 14.29 -7.96
CA SER A 309 -1.22 12.88 -7.91
C SER A 309 0.28 12.68 -8.12
N TYR A 310 0.87 13.34 -9.12
CA TYR A 310 2.31 13.26 -9.40
C TYR A 310 3.15 13.78 -8.24
N TYR A 311 2.85 14.96 -7.68
CA TYR A 311 3.65 15.51 -6.59
C TYR A 311 3.44 14.79 -5.25
N ALA A 312 2.32 14.10 -5.07
CA ALA A 312 2.07 13.24 -3.92
C ALA A 312 2.83 11.89 -4.04
N THR A 313 2.77 11.24 -5.20
CA THR A 313 3.15 9.81 -5.34
C THR A 313 4.38 9.57 -6.20
N ARG A 314 4.80 10.55 -7.02
CA ARG A 314 5.74 10.39 -8.14
C ARG A 314 5.32 9.28 -9.13
N GLY A 315 4.06 8.85 -9.11
CA GLY A 315 3.47 7.97 -10.11
C GLY A 315 3.27 8.68 -11.44
N PHE A 316 3.08 7.91 -12.50
CA PHE A 316 2.65 8.47 -13.78
C PHE A 316 1.24 9.05 -13.65
N ALA A 317 1.01 10.25 -14.18
CA ALA A 317 -0.31 10.87 -14.18
C ALA A 317 -0.54 11.52 -15.54
N VAL A 318 -1.71 11.28 -16.14
CA VAL A 318 -2.06 11.85 -17.45
C VAL A 318 -3.56 12.08 -17.55
N THR A 319 -3.94 13.11 -18.30
CA THR A 319 -5.30 13.47 -18.68
C THR A 319 -5.48 13.13 -20.16
N PRO A 320 -6.12 12.00 -20.50
CA PRO A 320 -6.64 11.78 -21.84
C PRO A 320 -7.89 12.65 -22.05
N GLU A 321 -7.83 13.58 -23.00
CA GLU A 321 -9.00 14.26 -23.53
C GLU A 321 -9.49 13.47 -24.73
N THR A 322 -10.33 12.48 -24.46
CA THR A 322 -11.00 11.67 -25.48
C THR A 322 -11.83 12.57 -26.38
N VAL A 323 -12.10 12.10 -27.60
CA VAL A 323 -12.95 12.80 -28.56
C VAL A 323 -12.41 14.17 -29.00
N GLY A 324 -12.17 14.33 -30.31
CA GLY A 324 -11.89 15.63 -30.92
C GLY A 324 -11.94 15.56 -32.43
N GLY A 325 -11.70 16.68 -33.10
CA GLY A 325 -11.72 16.77 -34.58
C GLY A 325 -13.11 16.80 -35.23
N SER A 326 -14.14 16.19 -34.63
CA SER A 326 -15.51 16.26 -35.16
C SER A 326 -16.31 17.44 -34.59
N THR A 327 -16.97 18.21 -35.46
CA THR A 327 -17.89 19.28 -35.06
C THR A 327 -19.11 18.78 -34.30
N THR A 328 -19.38 17.47 -34.30
CA THR A 328 -20.58 16.89 -33.69
C THR A 328 -20.42 16.42 -32.25
N CYS A 329 -19.19 16.26 -31.77
CA CYS A 329 -18.89 15.75 -30.42
C CYS A 329 -18.24 16.80 -29.51
N ASN A 330 -18.39 18.09 -29.87
CA ASN A 330 -17.95 19.22 -29.05
C ASN A 330 -19.00 19.55 -27.97
N ARG A 331 -18.54 20.05 -26.81
CA ARG A 331 -19.28 20.24 -25.56
C ARG A 331 -20.73 20.75 -25.72
N ALA A 332 -21.62 20.13 -24.94
CA ALA A 332 -22.78 20.71 -24.26
C ALA A 332 -23.63 21.76 -25.01
N SER A 333 -24.08 21.47 -26.22
CA SER A 333 -25.32 22.09 -26.70
C SER A 333 -26.21 21.06 -27.36
N ALA A 334 -27.50 21.11 -27.02
CA ALA A 334 -28.56 20.26 -27.58
C ALA A 334 -28.66 20.35 -29.12
N THR A 335 -27.93 21.29 -29.71
CA THR A 335 -27.67 21.39 -31.14
C THR A 335 -26.19 21.71 -31.30
N ASN A 336 -25.38 20.78 -31.81
CA ASN A 336 -24.12 21.20 -32.41
C ASN A 336 -24.40 22.26 -33.51
N LYS A 337 -23.37 22.97 -33.98
CA LYS A 337 -23.49 23.99 -35.05
C LYS A 337 -24.23 23.52 -36.33
N ALA A 338 -24.49 22.22 -36.49
CA ALA A 338 -25.17 21.60 -37.61
C ALA A 338 -26.52 20.92 -37.25
N GLY A 339 -27.07 21.12 -36.05
CA GLY A 339 -28.36 20.57 -35.64
C GLY A 339 -28.38 19.06 -35.34
N LYS A 340 -27.22 18.42 -35.14
CA LYS A 340 -27.14 17.03 -34.64
C LYS A 340 -26.74 17.03 -33.15
N ALA A 341 -27.27 16.11 -32.35
CA ALA A 341 -26.84 15.99 -30.96
C ALA A 341 -25.62 15.05 -30.85
N PRO A 342 -24.65 15.32 -29.95
CA PRO A 342 -23.63 14.33 -29.60
C PRO A 342 -24.33 13.09 -29.07
N ASN A 343 -23.90 11.89 -29.51
CA ASN A 343 -24.47 10.64 -29.02
C ASN A 343 -23.38 9.59 -28.83
N TYR A 344 -23.69 8.59 -28.01
CA TYR A 344 -22.77 7.50 -27.65
C TYR A 344 -22.08 6.86 -28.87
N VAL A 345 -22.85 6.57 -29.93
CA VAL A 345 -22.31 5.88 -31.13
C VAL A 345 -21.28 6.76 -31.84
N ASN A 346 -21.59 8.03 -32.06
CA ASN A 346 -20.73 8.94 -32.83
C ASN A 346 -19.50 9.41 -32.06
N CYS A 347 -19.60 9.52 -30.73
CA CYS A 347 -18.59 10.17 -29.91
C CYS A 347 -17.83 9.22 -28.98
N THR A 348 -18.21 7.94 -28.91
CA THR A 348 -17.54 6.97 -28.04
C THR A 348 -17.14 5.73 -28.80
N THR A 349 -18.02 5.18 -29.63
CA THR A 349 -17.73 3.89 -30.29
C THR A 349 -16.54 3.94 -31.23
N GLY A 350 -16.50 4.93 -32.13
CA GLY A 350 -15.39 5.07 -33.08
C GLY A 350 -14.05 5.32 -32.38
N ASP A 351 -14.02 6.27 -31.44
CA ASP A 351 -12.82 6.68 -30.71
C ASP A 351 -12.25 5.54 -29.84
N TYR A 352 -13.11 4.83 -29.09
CA TYR A 352 -12.67 3.71 -28.26
C TYR A 352 -12.14 2.54 -29.09
N THR A 353 -12.89 2.10 -30.10
CA THR A 353 -12.60 0.88 -30.85
C THR A 353 -11.61 1.08 -32.00
N GLY A 354 -11.48 2.31 -32.50
CA GLY A 354 -10.83 2.62 -33.78
C GLY A 354 -11.62 2.13 -35.00
N TYR A 355 -12.77 1.46 -34.81
CA TYR A 355 -13.59 0.96 -35.90
C TYR A 355 -14.66 1.99 -36.26
N VAL A 356 -14.68 2.36 -37.54
CA VAL A 356 -15.65 3.30 -38.09
C VAL A 356 -16.33 2.64 -39.29
N PRO A 357 -17.67 2.51 -39.31
CA PRO A 357 -18.41 1.93 -40.44
C PRO A 357 -18.16 2.62 -41.79
N ASP A 358 -18.35 1.89 -42.89
CA ASP A 358 -18.16 2.38 -44.26
C ASP A 358 -19.10 3.52 -44.64
N ASP A 359 -20.23 3.69 -43.96
CA ASP A 359 -21.20 4.76 -44.19
C ASP A 359 -21.01 5.97 -43.24
N ALA A 360 -20.03 5.92 -42.33
CA ALA A 360 -19.75 7.03 -41.43
C ALA A 360 -19.26 8.29 -42.18
N ALA A 361 -19.48 9.44 -41.56
CA ALA A 361 -19.04 10.73 -42.08
C ALA A 361 -17.51 10.80 -42.23
N ALA A 362 -17.05 11.55 -43.23
CA ALA A 362 -15.62 11.63 -43.57
C ALA A 362 -14.75 12.18 -42.44
N ASP A 363 -15.28 13.13 -41.65
CA ASP A 363 -14.59 13.69 -40.47
C ASP A 363 -14.46 12.65 -39.35
N ILE A 364 -15.48 11.82 -39.11
CA ILE A 364 -15.45 10.72 -38.15
C ILE A 364 -14.44 9.65 -38.57
N LYS A 365 -14.42 9.27 -39.85
CA LYS A 365 -13.42 8.32 -40.39
C LYS A 365 -12.00 8.85 -40.25
N ALA A 366 -11.77 10.13 -40.56
CA ALA A 366 -10.46 10.75 -40.44
C ALA A 366 -9.99 10.86 -38.98
N ALA A 367 -10.91 11.12 -38.04
CA ALA A 367 -10.57 11.26 -36.64
C ALA A 367 -10.29 9.91 -35.96
N TYR A 368 -11.13 8.89 -36.21
CA TYR A 368 -11.12 7.66 -35.39
C TYR A 368 -10.77 6.39 -36.17
N GLY A 369 -10.79 6.41 -37.51
CA GLY A 369 -10.55 5.22 -38.34
C GLY A 369 -9.14 4.64 -38.13
N GLY A 370 -9.05 3.50 -37.44
CA GLY A 370 -7.80 2.85 -37.08
C GLY A 370 -7.08 3.46 -35.87
N HIS A 371 -7.73 4.36 -35.13
CA HIS A 371 -7.12 5.14 -34.04
C HIS A 371 -7.75 4.82 -32.67
N ALA A 372 -7.60 3.58 -32.22
CA ALA A 372 -8.29 3.10 -31.01
C ALA A 372 -7.69 3.66 -29.71
N MET A 373 -8.46 4.43 -28.94
CA MET A 373 -8.09 4.86 -27.58
C MET A 373 -7.85 3.67 -26.64
N ARG A 374 -8.53 2.53 -26.88
CA ARG A 374 -8.28 1.26 -26.19
C ARG A 374 -6.80 0.93 -26.03
N ASP A 375 -6.02 1.13 -27.09
CA ASP A 375 -4.61 0.73 -27.14
C ASP A 375 -3.76 1.59 -26.20
N ALA A 376 -4.06 2.89 -26.11
CA ALA A 376 -3.44 3.78 -25.14
C ALA A 376 -3.76 3.38 -23.69
N PHE A 377 -5.01 3.00 -23.40
CA PHE A 377 -5.39 2.53 -22.07
C PHE A 377 -4.65 1.25 -21.68
N TYR A 378 -4.58 0.25 -22.56
CA TYR A 378 -3.81 -0.97 -22.29
C TYR A 378 -2.31 -0.69 -22.11
N GLN A 379 -1.72 0.22 -22.89
CA GLN A 379 -0.31 0.57 -22.71
C GLN A 379 -0.04 1.23 -21.34
N SER A 380 -0.95 2.08 -20.86
CA SER A 380 -0.84 2.68 -19.53
C SER A 380 -1.04 1.65 -18.39
N LEU A 381 -1.94 0.68 -18.58
CA LEU A 381 -2.11 -0.44 -17.65
C LEU A 381 -0.85 -1.30 -17.59
N VAL A 382 -0.25 -1.61 -18.74
CA VAL A 382 1.01 -2.36 -18.83
C VAL A 382 2.15 -1.63 -18.13
N TYR A 383 2.28 -0.32 -18.32
CA TYR A 383 3.29 0.49 -17.65
C TYR A 383 3.27 0.31 -16.12
N SER A 384 2.08 0.16 -15.53
CA SER A 384 1.92 -0.06 -14.08
C SER A 384 2.52 -1.36 -13.57
N THR A 385 2.86 -2.30 -14.47
CA THR A 385 3.54 -3.57 -14.14
C THR A 385 5.06 -3.49 -14.27
N ILE A 386 5.56 -2.43 -14.88
CA ILE A 386 6.99 -2.26 -15.17
C ILE A 386 7.67 -1.79 -13.90
N ALA A 387 8.42 -2.68 -13.22
CA ALA A 387 9.08 -2.36 -11.95
C ALA A 387 10.03 -1.16 -12.04
N SER A 388 10.60 -0.85 -13.21
CA SER A 388 11.40 0.36 -13.41
C SER A 388 10.59 1.67 -13.42
N GLY A 389 9.26 1.58 -13.50
CA GLY A 389 8.32 2.71 -13.42
C GLY A 389 7.91 3.10 -12.00
N HIS A 390 8.26 2.29 -10.99
CA HIS A 390 7.97 2.50 -9.56
C HIS A 390 9.06 1.83 -8.70
N SER A 391 8.79 1.46 -7.45
CA SER A 391 9.79 0.87 -6.55
C SER A 391 9.32 -0.47 -6.00
N VAL A 392 10.26 -1.32 -5.60
CA VAL A 392 9.94 -2.66 -5.06
C VAL A 392 10.68 -2.92 -3.75
N ILE A 393 9.95 -3.40 -2.75
CA ILE A 393 10.49 -3.92 -1.50
C ILE A 393 10.26 -5.42 -1.49
N ASN A 394 11.32 -6.18 -1.67
CA ASN A 394 11.30 -7.64 -1.55
C ASN A 394 11.70 -8.05 -0.15
N GLY A 395 11.28 -9.24 0.26
CA GLY A 395 11.76 -9.73 1.54
C GLY A 395 11.14 -11.00 2.06
N THR A 396 11.47 -11.27 3.32
CA THR A 396 10.86 -12.32 4.11
C THR A 396 10.28 -11.79 5.41
N ALA A 397 9.16 -12.37 5.81
CA ALA A 397 8.48 -12.13 7.08
C ALA A 397 7.65 -13.37 7.44
N PRO A 398 7.24 -13.55 8.70
CA PRO A 398 6.36 -14.65 9.06
C PRO A 398 5.02 -14.59 8.30
N ALA A 399 4.55 -15.75 7.83
CA ALA A 399 3.30 -15.85 7.08
C ALA A 399 2.10 -15.29 7.87
N GLY A 400 1.19 -14.60 7.17
CA GLY A 400 -0.02 -14.04 7.75
C GLY A 400 0.15 -12.72 8.51
N TYR A 401 1.40 -12.26 8.71
CA TYR A 401 1.68 -10.94 9.29
C TYR A 401 1.29 -9.83 8.31
N THR A 402 1.08 -8.63 8.83
CA THR A 402 0.77 -7.44 8.02
C THR A 402 2.00 -6.56 7.89
N LEU A 403 2.36 -6.26 6.64
CA LEU A 403 3.37 -5.25 6.31
C LEU A 403 2.66 -3.97 5.90
N LYS A 404 3.01 -2.85 6.52
CA LYS A 404 2.37 -1.55 6.24
C LYS A 404 3.43 -0.47 6.02
N VAL A 405 3.34 0.21 4.88
CA VAL A 405 4.17 1.38 4.56
C VAL A 405 3.37 2.65 4.80
N THR A 406 4.01 3.64 5.41
CA THR A 406 3.42 4.96 5.69
C THR A 406 4.40 6.08 5.38
N LYS A 407 3.88 7.23 4.96
CA LYS A 407 4.65 8.44 4.72
C LYS A 407 3.80 9.68 4.90
N ASP A 408 4.32 10.64 5.66
CA ASP A 408 3.70 11.93 5.93
C ASP A 408 4.56 13.07 5.40
N PHE A 409 3.94 14.02 4.70
CA PHE A 409 4.60 15.22 4.19
C PHE A 409 3.56 16.32 3.94
N ASN A 410 4.02 17.54 3.69
CA ASN A 410 3.16 18.64 3.27
C ASN A 410 3.28 18.86 1.76
N LEU A 411 2.13 18.95 1.10
CA LEU A 411 2.00 19.70 -0.15
C LEU A 411 1.47 21.09 0.16
N TYR A 412 1.51 22.00 -0.81
CA TYR A 412 1.06 23.38 -0.60
C TYR A 412 0.09 23.81 -1.69
N THR A 413 -0.87 24.64 -1.27
CA THR A 413 -1.66 25.44 -2.22
C THR A 413 -0.75 26.46 -2.90
N ASN A 414 -1.23 27.13 -3.95
CA ASN A 414 -0.61 28.37 -4.40
C ASN A 414 -0.94 29.47 -3.36
N THR A 415 -0.36 30.67 -3.52
CA THR A 415 -0.82 31.87 -2.83
C THR A 415 -2.33 32.02 -3.06
N ILE A 416 -3.10 32.08 -1.97
CA ILE A 416 -4.56 32.01 -2.05
C ILE A 416 -5.11 33.40 -2.31
N ARG A 417 -5.59 33.64 -3.52
CA ARG A 417 -6.34 34.85 -3.86
C ARG A 417 -7.64 34.90 -3.05
N LEU A 418 -7.93 36.05 -2.46
CA LEU A 418 -9.17 36.34 -1.72
C LEU A 418 -10.15 37.15 -2.57
N ASN A 419 -11.44 36.98 -2.32
CA ASN A 419 -12.51 37.69 -3.04
C ASN A 419 -12.72 39.12 -2.50
N THR A 420 -11.69 39.97 -2.63
CA THR A 420 -11.70 41.38 -2.21
C THR A 420 -11.42 42.32 -3.37
N THR A 421 -11.82 43.58 -3.23
CA THR A 421 -11.47 44.66 -4.16
C THR A 421 -10.80 45.81 -3.38
N PRO A 422 -9.50 46.10 -3.59
CA PRO A 422 -8.56 45.42 -4.49
C PRO A 422 -8.28 43.98 -4.05
N ALA A 423 -7.75 43.17 -4.98
CA ALA A 423 -7.43 41.78 -4.68
C ALA A 423 -6.39 41.69 -3.56
N SER A 424 -6.67 40.85 -2.58
CA SER A 424 -5.74 40.50 -1.49
C SER A 424 -5.44 39.02 -1.53
N PHE A 425 -4.38 38.61 -0.82
CA PHE A 425 -3.82 37.27 -0.91
C PHE A 425 -3.46 36.76 0.49
N SER A 426 -3.80 35.51 0.76
CA SER A 426 -3.25 34.77 1.90
C SER A 426 -2.02 33.99 1.47
N PRO A 427 -1.04 33.77 2.38
CA PRO A 427 0.11 32.92 2.08
C PRO A 427 -0.34 31.50 1.72
N PRO A 428 0.52 30.72 1.04
CA PRO A 428 0.28 29.30 0.79
C PRO A 428 -0.12 28.56 2.05
N GLN A 429 -1.12 27.69 1.93
CA GLN A 429 -1.56 26.80 2.99
C GLN A 429 -0.84 25.45 2.87
N ALA A 430 -0.26 24.97 3.98
CA ALA A 430 0.23 23.60 4.07
C ALA A 430 -0.95 22.61 4.09
N ILE A 431 -0.83 21.57 3.29
CA ILE A 431 -1.79 20.48 3.17
C ILE A 431 -1.11 19.20 3.64
N PRO A 432 -1.35 18.78 4.90
CA PRO A 432 -0.88 17.51 5.41
C PRO A 432 -1.35 16.37 4.50
N THR A 433 -0.38 15.63 3.98
CA THR A 433 -0.60 14.53 3.05
C THR A 433 -0.03 13.28 3.69
N HIS A 434 -0.89 12.29 3.85
CA HIS A 434 -0.57 10.98 4.40
C HIS A 434 -0.78 9.93 3.32
N LEU A 435 0.24 9.12 3.05
CA LEU A 435 0.16 7.95 2.21
C LEU A 435 0.35 6.71 3.08
N GLU A 436 -0.55 5.75 2.95
CA GLU A 436 -0.51 4.47 3.64
C GLU A 436 -0.98 3.34 2.72
N SER A 437 -0.35 2.19 2.82
CA SER A 437 -0.89 0.96 2.23
C SER A 437 -0.30 -0.24 2.93
N TRP A 438 -0.94 -1.38 2.80
CA TRP A 438 -0.49 -2.59 3.46
C TRP A 438 -0.66 -3.82 2.57
N MET A 439 0.07 -4.87 2.95
CA MET A 439 -0.08 -6.21 2.40
C MET A 439 -0.03 -7.24 3.52
N GLN A 440 -0.63 -8.40 3.28
CA GLN A 440 -0.48 -9.57 4.12
C GLN A 440 0.63 -10.46 3.57
N VAL A 441 1.52 -10.92 4.45
CA VAL A 441 2.63 -11.79 4.07
C VAL A 441 2.08 -13.14 3.59
N PRO A 442 2.42 -13.59 2.37
CA PRO A 442 1.94 -14.87 1.85
C PRO A 442 2.38 -16.08 2.69
N ALA A 443 1.70 -17.21 2.49
CA ALA A 443 1.95 -18.45 3.24
C ALA A 443 3.39 -18.97 3.15
N ASN A 444 4.12 -18.64 2.08
CA ASN A 444 5.52 -19.03 1.90
C ASN A 444 6.53 -18.09 2.62
N GLY A 445 6.04 -17.06 3.35
CA GLY A 445 6.86 -16.10 4.07
C GLY A 445 7.68 -15.14 3.19
N LYS A 446 7.49 -15.16 1.86
CA LYS A 446 8.18 -14.29 0.91
C LYS A 446 7.20 -13.27 0.34
N PHE A 447 7.63 -12.02 0.25
CA PHE A 447 6.80 -10.94 -0.29
C PHE A 447 7.55 -10.10 -1.32
N SER A 448 6.78 -9.45 -2.19
CA SER A 448 7.22 -8.39 -3.08
C SER A 448 6.19 -7.27 -2.98
N PHE A 449 6.56 -6.17 -2.35
CA PHE A 449 5.70 -5.02 -2.14
C PHE A 449 6.08 -3.93 -3.14
N HIS A 450 5.24 -3.74 -4.15
CA HIS A 450 5.39 -2.64 -5.10
C HIS A 450 4.87 -1.36 -4.47
N VAL A 451 5.73 -0.36 -4.39
CA VAL A 451 5.43 0.93 -3.77
C VAL A 451 5.77 2.08 -4.71
N ASN A 452 5.09 3.20 -4.51
CA ASN A 452 5.51 4.49 -5.00
C ASN A 452 6.94 4.80 -4.50
N PRO A 453 7.76 5.50 -5.29
CA PRO A 453 9.10 5.87 -4.87
C PRO A 453 9.10 6.62 -3.54
N SER A 454 10.03 6.27 -2.64
CA SER A 454 10.17 7.01 -1.39
C SER A 454 10.69 8.42 -1.65
N VAL A 455 11.46 8.60 -2.72
CA VAL A 455 11.99 9.88 -3.21
C VAL A 455 10.92 10.63 -4.00
N ARG A 456 10.64 11.88 -3.62
CA ARG A 456 9.51 12.67 -4.16
C ARG A 456 10.01 13.89 -4.95
N PRO A 457 9.34 14.30 -6.04
CA PRO A 457 9.71 15.52 -6.75
C PRO A 457 9.55 16.73 -5.84
N VAL A 458 10.53 17.63 -5.88
CA VAL A 458 10.45 18.90 -5.17
C VAL A 458 9.30 19.73 -5.79
N PRO A 459 8.25 20.10 -5.04
CA PRO A 459 7.12 20.81 -5.62
C PRO A 459 7.46 22.28 -5.93
N PRO A 460 6.88 22.87 -6.99
CA PRO A 460 6.95 24.30 -7.26
C PRO A 460 6.25 25.14 -6.18
N TYR A 461 5.11 24.70 -5.63
CA TYR A 461 4.44 25.42 -4.53
C TYR A 461 4.94 24.95 -3.17
N ARG A 462 5.38 25.91 -2.34
CA ARG A 462 5.97 25.68 -1.01
C ARG A 462 5.45 26.72 -0.01
N ALA A 463 5.89 26.63 1.24
CA ALA A 463 5.49 27.57 2.30
C ALA A 463 5.82 29.03 1.95
N GLU A 464 6.92 29.26 1.22
CA GLU A 464 7.41 30.57 0.82
C GLU A 464 6.72 31.13 -0.44
N GLY A 465 5.86 30.34 -1.10
CA GLY A 465 5.23 30.68 -2.37
C GLY A 465 5.62 29.74 -3.51
N MET A 466 5.41 30.19 -4.74
CA MET A 466 5.84 29.48 -5.93
C MET A 466 7.34 29.68 -6.14
N VAL A 467 8.09 28.58 -6.25
CA VAL A 467 9.52 28.54 -6.53
C VAL A 467 9.75 27.80 -7.86
N PRO A 468 9.87 28.54 -8.98
CA PRO A 468 10.08 27.97 -10.32
C PRO A 468 11.44 27.25 -10.47
N GLY A 469 11.55 26.39 -11.49
CA GLY A 469 12.81 25.82 -11.95
C GLY A 469 12.88 24.30 -11.80
N PRO A 470 13.93 23.64 -12.34
CA PRO A 470 14.02 22.19 -12.33
C PRO A 470 13.91 21.70 -10.89
N SER A 471 12.87 20.93 -10.67
CA SER A 471 12.58 20.34 -9.37
C SER A 471 13.52 19.16 -9.20
N GLY A 472 14.50 19.27 -8.31
CA GLY A 472 15.25 18.11 -7.86
C GLY A 472 14.34 17.12 -7.10
N TYR A 473 14.95 16.30 -6.27
CA TYR A 473 14.20 15.32 -5.49
C TYR A 473 14.44 15.49 -4.00
N TYR A 474 13.38 15.39 -3.20
CA TYR A 474 13.50 15.21 -1.76
C TYR A 474 13.87 13.76 -1.46
N GLN A 475 14.98 13.60 -0.72
CA GLN A 475 15.40 12.30 -0.20
C GLN A 475 14.58 11.98 1.04
N GLU A 476 13.46 11.30 0.83
CA GLU A 476 12.50 10.89 1.85
C GLU A 476 12.42 9.36 1.89
N SER A 477 11.96 8.80 3.01
CA SER A 477 11.85 7.36 3.24
C SER A 477 10.44 6.95 3.62
N TRP A 478 10.07 5.71 3.30
CA TRP A 478 8.90 5.05 3.85
C TRP A 478 9.16 4.59 5.29
N THR A 479 8.14 4.64 6.14
CA THR A 479 8.12 3.88 7.39
C THR A 479 7.40 2.56 7.15
N LEU A 480 8.14 1.45 7.18
CA LEU A 480 7.65 0.09 6.98
C LEU A 480 7.52 -0.62 8.33
N THR A 481 6.30 -0.99 8.70
CA THR A 481 6.00 -1.74 9.92
C THR A 481 5.65 -3.18 9.57
N CYS A 482 6.00 -4.11 10.46
CA CYS A 482 5.63 -5.52 10.39
C CYS A 482 4.90 -5.91 11.67
N SER A 483 3.67 -6.40 11.54
CA SER A 483 2.74 -6.61 12.65
C SER A 483 2.20 -8.03 12.68
N LYS A 484 2.03 -8.56 13.88
CA LYS A 484 1.35 -9.83 14.14
C LYS A 484 -0.11 -9.80 13.65
N PRO A 485 -0.75 -10.96 13.43
CA PRO A 485 -2.18 -11.02 13.08
C PRO A 485 -3.12 -10.36 14.08
N ASP A 486 -2.70 -10.18 15.34
CA ASP A 486 -3.44 -9.45 16.38
C ASP A 486 -3.29 -7.91 16.30
N GLY A 487 -2.49 -7.41 15.34
CA GLY A 487 -2.21 -6.00 15.13
C GLY A 487 -0.99 -5.45 15.88
N THR A 488 -0.32 -6.26 16.71
CA THR A 488 0.87 -5.83 17.44
C THR A 488 2.04 -5.60 16.48
N VAL A 489 2.52 -4.35 16.39
CA VAL A 489 3.75 -4.01 15.63
C VAL A 489 4.96 -4.58 16.37
N VAL A 490 5.76 -5.41 15.70
CA VAL A 490 6.96 -6.05 16.30
C VAL A 490 8.27 -5.61 15.63
N ASP A 491 8.20 -4.94 14.48
CA ASP A 491 9.35 -4.39 13.78
C ASP A 491 8.93 -3.13 12.99
N THR A 492 9.81 -2.14 12.94
CA THR A 492 9.64 -0.88 12.21
C THR A 492 10.95 -0.51 11.56
N LYS A 493 10.94 -0.29 10.24
CA LYS A 493 12.11 0.09 9.45
C LYS A 493 11.85 1.34 8.63
N THR A 494 12.88 2.16 8.49
CA THR A 494 12.92 3.26 7.53
C THR A 494 13.49 2.72 6.21
N VAL A 495 12.76 2.92 5.11
CA VAL A 495 13.11 2.36 3.80
C VAL A 495 13.23 3.48 2.76
N LEU A 496 14.44 3.73 2.29
CA LEU A 496 14.73 4.58 1.14
C LEU A 496 14.83 3.67 -0.10
N VAL A 497 13.91 3.85 -1.05
CA VAL A 497 13.88 3.11 -2.32
C VAL A 497 13.38 4.05 -3.42
N ASP A 498 14.24 4.36 -4.38
CA ASP A 498 13.92 5.27 -5.47
C ASP A 498 13.23 4.56 -6.64
N LYS A 499 12.69 5.33 -7.59
CA LYS A 499 12.06 4.85 -8.82
C LYS A 499 13.02 3.95 -9.60
N GLY A 500 12.51 2.78 -9.96
CA GLY A 500 13.21 1.68 -10.59
C GLY A 500 14.18 0.89 -9.71
N GLN A 501 14.26 1.21 -8.42
CA GLN A 501 15.07 0.44 -7.47
C GLN A 501 14.26 -0.67 -6.81
N THR A 502 14.99 -1.72 -6.43
CA THR A 502 14.51 -2.80 -5.58
C THR A 502 15.39 -2.86 -4.33
N THR A 503 14.78 -3.07 -3.17
CA THR A 503 15.49 -3.32 -1.92
C THR A 503 15.01 -4.62 -1.28
N ASP A 504 15.93 -5.38 -0.68
CA ASP A 504 15.64 -6.66 -0.03
C ASP A 504 15.73 -6.51 1.49
N LEU A 505 14.67 -6.90 2.20
CA LEU A 505 14.57 -6.78 3.66
C LEU A 505 14.17 -8.10 4.30
N SER A 506 14.71 -8.39 5.48
CA SER A 506 14.13 -9.36 6.41
C SER A 506 13.48 -8.59 7.55
N LEU A 507 12.22 -8.89 7.83
CA LEU A 507 11.38 -8.21 8.83
C LEU A 507 10.89 -9.22 9.86
N CYS A 508 10.53 -8.73 11.04
CA CYS A 508 9.89 -9.55 12.07
C CYS A 508 10.74 -10.76 12.53
N THR A 509 12.07 -10.67 12.46
CA THR A 509 12.97 -11.66 13.06
C THR A 509 12.90 -11.58 14.58
N GLU A 510 12.18 -12.50 15.21
CA GLU A 510 12.21 -12.70 16.66
C GLU A 510 13.47 -13.49 17.05
N GLY A 511 14.18 -13.06 18.09
CA GLY A 511 15.30 -13.78 18.68
C GLY A 511 14.97 -14.20 20.11
N THR A 512 15.19 -15.48 20.46
CA THR A 512 15.08 -15.97 21.84
C THR A 512 16.43 -15.96 22.55
N VAL A 513 16.48 -15.40 23.76
CA VAL A 513 17.67 -15.44 24.63
C VAL A 513 17.46 -16.53 25.68
N GLY A 514 18.46 -17.40 25.90
CA GLY A 514 18.39 -18.50 26.87
C GLY A 514 19.76 -18.98 27.32
N GLY A 515 19.79 -19.77 28.39
CA GLY A 515 20.99 -20.44 28.91
C GLY A 515 20.66 -21.85 29.41
N SER A 516 21.64 -22.75 29.41
CA SER A 516 21.48 -24.15 29.84
C SER A 516 22.19 -24.42 31.17
N VAL A 517 21.50 -25.09 32.09
CA VAL A 517 22.11 -25.64 33.32
C VAL A 517 22.41 -27.12 33.08
N PRO A 518 23.67 -27.58 33.18
CA PRO A 518 24.00 -29.00 33.01
C PRO A 518 23.48 -29.85 34.19
N ALA A 519 23.13 -31.10 33.90
CA ALA A 519 22.87 -32.11 34.90
C ALA A 519 24.09 -32.28 35.82
N THR A 520 23.92 -32.02 37.12
CA THR A 520 24.99 -32.01 38.12
C THR A 520 24.51 -32.74 39.36
N LEU A 521 25.27 -33.75 39.77
CA LEU A 521 25.21 -34.38 41.09
C LEU A 521 26.63 -34.41 41.64
N ALA A 522 26.86 -33.71 42.75
CA ALA A 522 28.15 -33.73 43.45
C ALA A 522 27.95 -33.95 44.95
N LEU A 523 28.76 -34.85 45.51
CA LEU A 523 28.78 -35.18 46.91
C LEU A 523 30.23 -35.11 47.41
N THR A 524 30.48 -34.25 48.39
CA THR A 524 31.76 -34.15 49.08
C THR A 524 31.57 -34.46 50.55
N LEU A 525 32.31 -35.44 51.08
CA LEU A 525 32.25 -35.83 52.49
C LEU A 525 33.30 -35.06 53.30
N GLY A 526 32.94 -34.71 54.54
CA GLY A 526 33.84 -34.14 55.53
C GLY A 526 34.77 -35.18 56.16
N ALA A 527 35.38 -34.83 57.29
CA ALA A 527 36.23 -35.76 58.03
C ALA A 527 35.44 -37.01 58.47
N PRO A 528 36.06 -38.22 58.51
CA PRO A 528 35.38 -39.42 58.97
C PRO A 528 34.78 -39.29 60.37
N ALA A 529 33.54 -39.75 60.54
CA ALA A 529 32.88 -39.77 61.85
C ALA A 529 33.65 -40.69 62.82
N THR A 530 34.03 -40.16 63.98
CA THR A 530 34.81 -40.89 64.99
C THR A 530 34.04 -40.93 66.31
N PHE A 531 33.79 -42.13 66.83
CA PHE A 531 33.22 -42.31 68.16
C PHE A 531 34.26 -42.06 69.25
N GLY A 532 33.81 -41.62 70.42
CA GLY A 532 34.61 -41.65 71.65
C GLY A 532 34.92 -43.09 72.08
N ALA A 533 35.79 -43.25 73.09
CA ALA A 533 36.17 -44.56 73.61
C ALA A 533 34.97 -45.31 74.23
N PHE A 534 34.71 -46.53 73.75
CA PHE A 534 33.69 -47.41 74.33
C PHE A 534 34.14 -47.92 75.71
N THR A 535 33.25 -47.83 76.71
CA THR A 535 33.55 -48.18 78.10
C THR A 535 32.94 -49.55 78.44
N PRO A 536 33.75 -50.58 78.72
CA PRO A 536 33.23 -51.89 79.12
C PRO A 536 32.43 -51.82 80.42
N GLY A 537 31.36 -52.60 80.54
CA GLY A 537 30.59 -52.72 81.77
C GLY A 537 29.59 -51.58 82.05
N VAL A 538 29.35 -50.70 81.10
CA VAL A 538 28.45 -49.53 81.23
C VAL A 538 27.44 -49.52 80.08
N ASP A 539 26.15 -49.33 80.40
CA ASP A 539 25.13 -49.03 79.39
C ASP A 539 25.33 -47.59 78.89
N ALA A 540 25.71 -47.43 77.62
CA ALA A 540 25.93 -46.11 77.02
C ALA A 540 25.59 -46.07 75.51
N GLU A 541 25.14 -44.91 75.04
CA GLU A 541 24.99 -44.60 73.62
C GLU A 541 26.06 -43.58 73.20
N TYR A 542 26.84 -43.94 72.19
CA TYR A 542 27.90 -43.10 71.63
C TYR A 542 27.42 -42.49 70.33
N THR A 543 27.71 -41.20 70.11
CA THR A 543 27.36 -40.47 68.89
C THR A 543 28.62 -40.05 68.13
N ALA A 544 28.57 -40.09 66.80
CA ALA A 544 29.60 -39.54 65.93
C ALA A 544 28.94 -38.92 64.68
N SER A 545 29.56 -37.92 64.07
CA SER A 545 29.01 -37.28 62.87
C SER A 545 30.07 -36.94 61.82
N THR A 546 29.62 -36.84 60.57
CA THR A 546 30.37 -36.25 59.45
C THR A 546 29.43 -35.33 58.66
N ASP A 547 29.97 -34.45 57.82
CA ASP A 547 29.18 -33.58 56.95
C ASP A 547 29.19 -34.11 55.51
N ALA A 548 28.05 -34.05 54.84
CA ALA A 548 27.93 -34.25 53.39
C ALA A 548 27.57 -32.93 52.72
N THR A 549 28.45 -32.40 51.87
CA THR A 549 28.16 -31.23 51.04
C THR A 549 27.60 -31.69 49.71
N VAL A 550 26.39 -31.24 49.38
CA VAL A 550 25.61 -31.69 48.23
C VAL A 550 25.36 -30.55 47.24
N ILE A 551 25.56 -30.84 45.96
CA ILE A 551 25.10 -30.02 44.83
C ILE A 551 24.24 -30.93 43.95
N SER A 552 23.01 -30.49 43.64
CA SER A 552 22.14 -31.15 42.68
C SER A 552 21.36 -30.15 41.85
N THR A 553 21.39 -30.30 40.52
CA THR A 553 20.51 -29.56 39.60
C THR A 553 19.20 -30.32 39.30
N ALA A 554 19.03 -31.54 39.82
CA ALA A 554 17.82 -32.33 39.65
C ALA A 554 16.70 -31.88 40.62
N GLY A 555 15.46 -32.17 40.26
CA GLY A 555 14.28 -31.89 41.09
C GLY A 555 14.07 -32.88 42.24
N ASP A 556 14.77 -34.01 42.23
CA ASP A 556 14.47 -35.19 43.07
C ASP A 556 15.74 -35.95 43.53
N ALA A 557 16.68 -35.27 44.17
CA ALA A 557 17.89 -35.92 44.69
C ALA A 557 17.65 -36.65 46.02
N THR A 558 18.38 -37.74 46.29
CA THR A 558 18.39 -38.46 47.58
C THR A 558 19.80 -38.84 48.00
N LEU A 559 20.18 -38.48 49.22
CA LEU A 559 21.40 -38.90 49.90
C LEU A 559 21.09 -40.07 50.83
N SER A 560 21.83 -41.16 50.69
CA SER A 560 21.72 -42.36 51.52
C SER A 560 23.08 -42.89 51.97
N VAL A 561 23.07 -43.64 53.06
CA VAL A 561 24.26 -44.31 53.62
C VAL A 561 23.97 -45.79 53.78
N ALA A 562 24.85 -46.63 53.26
CA ALA A 562 24.75 -48.07 53.35
C ALA A 562 26.05 -48.69 53.86
N ASP A 563 25.91 -49.83 54.53
CA ASP A 563 27.02 -50.74 54.83
C ASP A 563 26.86 -52.00 53.98
N THR A 564 27.75 -52.19 53.01
CA THR A 564 27.76 -53.36 52.12
C THR A 564 28.90 -54.32 52.45
N GLY A 565 29.60 -54.12 53.57
CA GLY A 565 30.74 -54.94 54.00
C GLY A 565 30.34 -56.23 54.71
N ALA A 566 31.34 -56.98 55.18
CA ALA A 566 31.11 -58.16 56.00
C ALA A 566 30.51 -57.78 57.37
N ASN A 567 29.51 -58.54 57.83
CA ASN A 567 28.65 -58.22 58.98
C ASN A 567 27.96 -56.84 58.85
N PRO A 568 27.02 -56.68 57.88
CA PRO A 568 26.38 -55.41 57.58
C PRO A 568 25.66 -54.81 58.79
N GLY A 569 25.86 -53.53 59.02
CA GLY A 569 25.22 -52.77 60.08
C GLY A 569 25.88 -52.90 61.44
N TYR A 570 27.07 -53.52 61.55
CA TYR A 570 27.76 -53.68 62.83
C TYR A 570 29.23 -53.26 62.75
N LEU A 571 29.68 -52.46 63.73
CA LEU A 571 31.11 -52.18 63.88
C LEU A 571 31.87 -53.44 64.27
N THR A 572 33.07 -53.59 63.70
CA THR A 572 33.89 -54.79 63.88
C THR A 572 35.30 -54.44 64.35
N ASN A 573 35.85 -55.25 65.25
CA ASN A 573 37.26 -55.25 65.63
C ASN A 573 37.85 -56.60 65.19
N GLY A 574 38.48 -56.62 64.01
CA GLY A 574 38.85 -57.85 63.33
C GLY A 574 37.63 -58.73 63.03
N ALA A 575 37.69 -60.02 63.41
CA ALA A 575 36.56 -60.96 63.28
C ALA A 575 35.46 -60.79 64.34
N PHE A 576 35.63 -59.87 65.30
CA PHE A 576 34.67 -59.67 66.39
C PHE A 576 33.69 -58.55 66.05
N THR A 577 32.39 -58.83 66.22
CA THR A 577 31.29 -57.92 65.88
C THR A 577 30.61 -57.44 67.16
N LEU A 578 30.24 -56.16 67.24
CA LEU A 578 29.44 -55.66 68.37
C LEU A 578 28.05 -56.30 68.39
N ALA A 579 27.47 -56.41 69.58
CA ALA A 579 26.15 -57.02 69.76
C ALA A 579 25.00 -56.15 69.24
N LYS A 580 25.17 -54.82 69.24
CA LYS A 580 24.16 -53.86 68.79
C LYS A 580 24.56 -53.27 67.44
N PRO A 581 23.59 -53.07 66.52
CA PRO A 581 23.87 -52.49 65.22
C PRO A 581 24.23 -51.00 65.34
N LEU A 582 25.02 -50.54 64.38
CA LEU A 582 25.28 -49.14 64.11
C LEU A 582 24.00 -48.49 63.57
N GLN A 583 23.55 -47.43 64.22
CA GLN A 583 22.40 -46.64 63.78
C GLN A 583 22.86 -45.46 62.90
N GLY A 584 21.98 -44.97 62.03
CA GLY A 584 22.27 -43.90 61.07
C GLY A 584 22.50 -44.37 59.63
N LEU A 585 22.15 -45.63 59.32
CA LEU A 585 22.13 -46.17 57.96
C LEU A 585 20.75 -45.96 57.32
N GLY A 586 20.69 -45.82 55.99
CA GLY A 586 19.48 -45.60 55.21
C GLY A 586 19.44 -44.23 54.53
N VAL A 587 18.24 -43.75 54.22
CA VAL A 587 18.04 -42.42 53.63
C VAL A 587 18.35 -41.35 54.66
N VAL A 588 19.29 -40.47 54.32
CA VAL A 588 19.65 -39.30 55.14
C VAL A 588 18.72 -38.14 54.82
N LYS A 589 18.57 -37.82 53.53
CA LYS A 589 17.75 -36.69 53.08
C LYS A 589 17.33 -36.87 51.63
N THR A 590 16.12 -36.42 51.33
CA THR A 590 15.59 -36.27 49.97
C THR A 590 15.29 -34.80 49.71
N TRP A 591 15.61 -34.33 48.51
CA TRP A 591 15.31 -33.00 48.00
C TRP A 591 14.18 -33.08 46.98
N THR A 592 13.27 -32.11 47.03
CA THR A 592 12.18 -31.94 46.06
C THR A 592 12.42 -30.73 45.13
N ALA A 593 13.64 -30.19 45.15
CA ALA A 593 14.11 -29.08 44.33
C ALA A 593 15.65 -29.11 44.26
N PRO A 594 16.27 -28.43 43.26
CA PRO A 594 17.72 -28.27 43.20
C PRO A 594 18.31 -27.70 44.50
N THR A 595 19.50 -28.15 44.86
CA THR A 595 20.25 -27.65 46.02
C THR A 595 21.69 -27.32 45.64
N SER A 596 22.29 -26.34 46.31
CA SER A 596 23.64 -25.88 46.01
C SER A 596 24.44 -25.68 47.29
N ASN A 597 25.54 -26.42 47.40
CA ASN A 597 26.49 -26.38 48.52
C ASN A 597 25.83 -26.59 49.89
N GLU A 598 24.72 -27.33 49.92
CA GLU A 598 24.04 -27.60 51.17
C GLU A 598 24.86 -28.60 51.99
N LYS A 599 25.10 -28.25 53.25
CA LYS A 599 25.77 -29.13 54.21
C LYS A 599 24.73 -29.91 54.99
N VAL A 600 24.75 -31.23 54.83
CA VAL A 600 23.87 -32.17 55.52
C VAL A 600 24.68 -32.92 56.58
N PRO A 601 24.39 -32.74 57.88
CA PRO A 601 25.03 -33.54 58.91
C PRO A 601 24.52 -34.98 58.84
N VAL A 602 25.44 -35.94 58.86
CA VAL A 602 25.15 -37.37 58.93
C VAL A 602 25.59 -37.88 60.29
N THR A 603 24.63 -38.29 61.12
CA THR A 603 24.88 -38.73 62.50
C THR A 603 24.74 -40.24 62.64
N PHE A 604 25.73 -40.85 63.29
CA PHE A 604 25.75 -42.25 63.64
C PHE A 604 25.65 -42.43 65.15
N LYS A 605 25.02 -43.54 65.57
CA LYS A 605 24.94 -43.92 66.99
C LYS A 605 25.33 -45.37 67.18
N GLN A 606 26.09 -45.64 68.24
CA GLN A 606 26.44 -46.99 68.66
C GLN A 606 26.04 -47.18 70.12
N ALA A 607 25.11 -48.09 70.37
CA ALA A 607 24.77 -48.52 71.72
C ALA A 607 25.74 -49.63 72.17
N ILE A 608 26.19 -49.55 73.42
CA ILE A 608 26.95 -50.60 74.12
C ILE A 608 26.18 -50.93 75.39
N GLY A 609 25.80 -52.19 75.55
CA GLY A 609 25.16 -52.69 76.75
C GLY A 609 26.15 -52.98 77.88
N LYS A 610 25.67 -52.93 79.12
CA LYS A 610 26.43 -53.22 80.35
C LYS A 610 27.05 -54.62 80.35
N THR A 611 26.44 -55.57 79.66
CA THR A 611 26.93 -56.96 79.54
C THR A 611 27.53 -57.28 78.17
N ASP A 612 27.65 -56.29 77.27
CA ASP A 612 28.20 -56.53 75.94
C ASP A 612 29.72 -56.77 76.03
N ALA A 613 30.20 -57.80 75.34
CA ALA A 613 31.63 -58.09 75.29
C ALA A 613 32.35 -57.09 74.38
N LEU A 614 33.43 -56.49 74.89
CA LEU A 614 34.32 -55.60 74.15
C LEU A 614 35.75 -56.16 74.12
N ARG A 615 36.39 -56.10 72.94
CA ARG A 615 37.80 -56.39 72.72
C ARG A 615 38.59 -55.10 72.67
N THR A 616 39.79 -55.11 73.26
CA THR A 616 40.75 -54.02 73.09
C THR A 616 41.06 -53.80 71.60
N GLY A 617 41.11 -52.55 71.18
CA GLY A 617 41.39 -52.15 69.80
C GLY A 617 40.26 -51.34 69.16
N THR A 618 40.42 -51.06 67.88
CA THR A 618 39.50 -50.20 67.13
C THR A 618 38.34 -50.99 66.56
N TYR A 619 37.13 -50.50 66.78
CA TYR A 619 35.93 -50.93 66.10
C TYR A 619 35.64 -49.99 64.95
N SER A 620 35.59 -50.49 63.72
CA SER A 620 35.36 -49.67 62.53
C SER A 620 34.52 -50.40 61.49
N LYS A 621 33.99 -49.60 60.55
CA LYS A 621 33.33 -50.06 59.33
C LYS A 621 33.53 -49.00 58.24
N THR A 622 33.60 -49.45 56.98
CA THR A 622 33.55 -48.58 55.81
C THR A 622 32.10 -48.47 55.34
N LEU A 623 31.61 -47.23 55.19
CA LEU A 623 30.26 -46.94 54.74
C LEU A 623 30.29 -46.33 53.33
N THR A 624 29.28 -46.67 52.53
CA THR A 624 29.07 -46.09 51.21
C THR A 624 28.01 -45.01 51.28
N PHE A 625 28.35 -43.80 50.82
CA PHE A 625 27.43 -42.68 50.71
C PHE A 625 27.03 -42.54 49.24
N THR A 626 25.73 -42.46 48.96
CA THR A 626 25.22 -42.36 47.60
C THR A 626 24.29 -41.17 47.49
N LEU A 627 24.64 -40.24 46.60
CA LEU A 627 23.74 -39.21 46.10
C LEU A 627 23.17 -39.69 44.75
N SER A 628 21.86 -39.73 44.63
CA SER A 628 21.16 -40.26 43.45
C SER A 628 19.95 -39.39 43.08
N THR A 629 19.45 -39.51 41.86
CA THR A 629 18.20 -38.90 41.38
C THR A 629 17.49 -39.88 40.46
N THR A 630 16.16 -39.81 40.34
CA THR A 630 15.43 -40.63 39.35
C THR A 630 15.24 -39.94 38.01
N ASN A 631 15.42 -38.61 37.96
CA ASN A 631 15.40 -37.80 36.74
C ASN A 631 16.71 -37.02 36.60
N PRO A 632 17.76 -37.63 35.99
CA PRO A 632 19.09 -37.03 35.87
C PRO A 632 19.19 -35.89 34.87
#